data_AF-A0A8D8EWS1-F1
#
_entry.id   AF-A0A8D8EWS1-F1
#
_cell.length_a   1.000
_cell.length_b   1.000
_cell.length_c   1.000
_cell.angle_alpha   90.00
_cell.angle_beta   90.00
_cell.angle_gamma   90.00
#
_symmetry.space_group_name_H-M   'P 1'
#
loop_
_entity.id
_entity.type
_entity.pdbx_description
1 polymer ?
#
loop_
_entity_poly.entity_id
_entity_poly.type
_entity_poly.pdbx_seq_one_letter_code
_entity_poly.pdbx_strand_id
1 'polypeptide(L)'
;MALWVDRYRPRELAKLDYHKTQAGHLINLCAQGDFPHLMFYGPSGAGKKTRIMCLLRELYGPGVERLRNEIMNFTTPSNKKVEIMTVSSNYHIEVNPSDAGIYDRVVITDMIKQIAQTQQIDPSGQREFKTIVLSEVDELTKDAQHALRRTMEKYVATCRLVLCVNSTSRVIPAVKSRCLGIRVSAPTGEEIVGILNNICKKEGLHIPPELATRITQKSDRNLRRAILMLEACKVQQYPFTVG
;
A
#
# COMPACT_ATOMS: atom_id res chain seq x y z
N MET A 1 -6.45 -19.94 8.98
CA MET A 1 -6.89 -20.01 7.57
C MET A 1 -6.79 -18.59 7.02
N ALA A 2 -6.06 -18.36 5.93
CA ALA A 2 -5.87 -17.00 5.41
C ALA A 2 -7.15 -16.52 4.72
N LEU A 3 -7.53 -15.26 4.98
CA LEU A 3 -8.69 -14.63 4.34
C LEU A 3 -8.51 -14.63 2.81
N TRP A 4 -9.61 -14.74 2.08
CA TRP A 4 -9.58 -14.73 0.61
C TRP A 4 -8.97 -13.45 0.04
N VAL A 5 -9.18 -12.33 0.73
CA VAL A 5 -8.58 -11.03 0.40
C VAL A 5 -7.06 -11.10 0.26
N ASP A 6 -6.38 -11.87 1.11
CA ASP A 6 -4.92 -11.99 1.09
C ASP A 6 -4.46 -13.17 0.24
N ARG A 7 -5.23 -14.27 0.23
CA ARG A 7 -4.94 -15.45 -0.60
C ARG A 7 -4.94 -15.12 -2.09
N TYR A 8 -5.93 -14.36 -2.55
CA TYR A 8 -6.12 -14.03 -3.97
C TYR A 8 -5.52 -12.68 -4.37
N ARG A 9 -4.83 -11.99 -3.45
CA ARG A 9 -4.14 -10.74 -3.76
C ARG A 9 -3.07 -10.99 -4.84
N PRO A 10 -3.11 -10.26 -5.98
CA PRO A 10 -2.05 -10.30 -6.97
C PRO A 10 -0.69 -9.93 -6.36
N ARG A 11 0.37 -10.64 -6.76
CA ARG A 11 1.73 -10.39 -6.29
C ARG A 11 2.65 -9.79 -7.37
N GLU A 12 2.21 -9.77 -8.62
CA GLU A 12 2.98 -9.27 -9.75
C GLU A 12 2.16 -8.19 -10.47
N LEU A 13 2.83 -7.15 -10.97
CA LEU A 13 2.16 -6.07 -11.71
C LEU A 13 1.44 -6.59 -12.95
N ALA A 14 2.03 -7.56 -13.65
CA ALA A 14 1.43 -8.19 -14.83
C ALA A 14 0.15 -9.01 -14.52
N LYS A 15 -0.04 -9.44 -13.27
CA LYS A 15 -1.19 -10.23 -12.80
C LYS A 15 -2.27 -9.39 -12.14
N LEU A 16 -2.21 -8.05 -12.23
CA LEU A 16 -3.26 -7.18 -11.72
C LEU A 16 -4.57 -7.37 -12.51
N ASP A 17 -5.67 -7.50 -11.79
CA ASP A 17 -6.98 -7.78 -12.39
C ASP A 17 -7.55 -6.60 -13.19
N TYR A 18 -7.18 -5.36 -12.83
CA TYR A 18 -7.69 -4.12 -13.44
C TYR A 18 -6.64 -3.00 -13.49
N HIS A 19 -6.90 -1.97 -14.30
CA HIS A 19 -5.96 -0.89 -14.65
C HIS A 19 -4.63 -1.39 -15.23
N LYS A 20 -4.71 -2.30 -16.22
CA LYS A 20 -3.53 -2.95 -16.84
C LYS A 20 -2.58 -1.96 -17.52
N THR A 21 -3.11 -0.88 -18.09
CA THR A 21 -2.29 0.19 -18.69
C THR A 21 -1.40 0.88 -17.65
N GLN A 22 -1.97 1.22 -16.49
CA GLN A 22 -1.22 1.76 -15.36
C GLN A 22 -0.18 0.77 -14.85
N ALA A 23 -0.49 -0.54 -14.82
CA ALA A 23 0.49 -1.56 -14.46
C ALA A 23 1.69 -1.56 -15.41
N GLY A 24 1.45 -1.45 -16.73
CA GLY A 24 2.52 -1.32 -17.73
C GLY A 24 3.41 -0.10 -17.50
N HIS A 25 2.83 1.05 -17.17
CA HIS A 25 3.60 2.26 -16.84
C HIS A 25 4.48 2.07 -15.59
N LEU A 26 3.97 1.35 -14.57
CA LEU A 26 4.74 1.05 -13.36
C LEU A 26 5.91 0.09 -13.65
N ILE A 27 5.70 -0.91 -14.51
CA ILE A 27 6.76 -1.82 -14.95
C ILE A 27 7.86 -1.04 -15.67
N ASN A 28 7.48 -0.16 -16.61
CA ASN A 28 8.44 0.69 -17.32
C ASN A 28 9.20 1.63 -16.38
N LEU A 29 8.54 2.16 -15.35
CA LEU A 29 9.17 2.99 -14.33
C LEU A 29 10.20 2.19 -13.51
N CYS A 30 9.89 0.94 -13.15
CA CYS A 30 10.83 0.05 -12.48
C CYS A 30 12.02 -0.37 -13.37
N ALA A 31 11.88 -0.33 -14.69
CA ALA A 31 12.98 -0.59 -15.60
C ALA A 31 13.93 0.63 -15.74
N GLN A 32 13.45 1.84 -15.42
CA GLN A 32 14.26 3.04 -15.45
C GLN A 32 15.22 3.12 -14.25
N GLY A 33 16.43 3.62 -14.49
CA GLY A 33 17.48 3.74 -13.47
C GLY A 33 17.14 4.74 -12.36
N ASP A 34 16.45 5.84 -12.69
CA ASP A 34 16.03 6.84 -11.69
C ASP A 34 14.58 6.59 -11.23
N PHE A 35 14.41 6.19 -9.97
CA PHE A 35 13.12 5.82 -9.40
C PHE A 35 12.55 6.92 -8.49
N PRO A 36 11.67 7.82 -8.96
CA PRO A 36 11.24 8.99 -8.20
C PRO A 36 10.46 8.62 -6.92
N HIS A 37 10.27 9.59 -6.01
CA HIS A 37 9.28 9.41 -4.94
C HIS A 37 7.90 9.23 -5.55
N LEU A 38 7.10 8.32 -5.02
CA LEU A 38 5.78 8.00 -5.52
C LEU A 38 4.70 8.40 -4.55
N MET A 39 3.55 8.80 -5.06
CA MET A 39 2.35 9.04 -4.27
C MET A 39 1.16 8.31 -4.90
N PHE A 40 0.79 7.18 -4.31
CA PHE A 40 -0.43 6.44 -4.65
C PHE A 40 -1.63 7.08 -3.95
N TYR A 41 -2.64 7.49 -4.72
CA TYR A 41 -3.85 8.08 -4.15
C TYR A 41 -5.13 7.55 -4.79
N GLY A 42 -6.22 7.52 -4.02
CA GLY A 42 -7.51 7.02 -4.47
C GLY A 42 -8.34 6.42 -3.33
N PRO A 43 -9.56 5.95 -3.59
CA PRO A 43 -10.44 5.43 -2.55
C PRO A 43 -9.85 4.22 -1.80
N SER A 44 -10.32 3.99 -0.57
CA SER A 44 -9.96 2.80 0.20
C SER A 44 -10.45 1.53 -0.51
N GLY A 45 -9.68 0.46 -0.42
CA GLY A 45 -10.03 -0.82 -1.06
C GLY A 45 -9.83 -0.88 -2.57
N ALA A 46 -9.36 0.18 -3.24
CA ALA A 46 -9.05 0.19 -4.67
C ALA A 46 -7.71 -0.48 -5.04
N GLY A 47 -7.06 -1.19 -4.12
CA GLY A 47 -5.81 -1.92 -4.40
C GLY A 47 -4.54 -1.07 -4.43
N LYS A 48 -4.49 0.07 -3.73
CA LYS A 48 -3.26 0.88 -3.58
C LYS A 48 -2.10 0.08 -3.00
N LYS A 49 -2.30 -0.52 -1.81
CA LYS A 49 -1.28 -1.35 -1.13
C LYS A 49 -0.85 -2.55 -1.98
N THR A 50 -1.77 -3.19 -2.68
CA THR A 50 -1.44 -4.29 -3.61
C THR A 50 -0.48 -3.84 -4.69
N ARG A 51 -0.73 -2.68 -5.32
CA ARG A 51 0.15 -2.11 -6.35
C ARG A 51 1.52 -1.74 -5.79
N ILE A 52 1.58 -1.16 -4.59
CA ILE A 52 2.84 -0.86 -3.90
C ILE A 52 3.64 -2.14 -3.66
N MET A 53 3.02 -3.20 -3.15
CA MET A 53 3.72 -4.47 -2.92
C MET A 53 4.20 -5.13 -4.21
N CYS A 54 3.39 -5.09 -5.28
CA CYS A 54 3.80 -5.58 -6.60
C CYS A 54 4.98 -4.76 -7.16
N LEU A 55 4.96 -3.44 -6.96
CA LEU A 55 6.03 -2.54 -7.37
C LEU A 55 7.34 -2.86 -6.63
N LEU A 56 7.27 -3.03 -5.30
CA LEU A 56 8.44 -3.39 -4.50
C LEU A 56 9.01 -4.75 -4.93
N ARG A 57 8.13 -5.73 -5.19
CA ARG A 57 8.54 -7.04 -5.70
C ARG A 57 9.19 -6.95 -7.09
N GLU A 58 8.73 -6.04 -7.95
CA GLU A 58 9.38 -5.78 -9.24
C GLU A 58 10.77 -5.13 -9.06
N LEU A 59 10.93 -4.25 -8.07
CA LEU A 59 12.18 -3.52 -7.82
C LEU A 59 13.27 -4.36 -7.15
N TYR A 60 12.90 -5.19 -6.17
CA TYR A 60 13.85 -5.90 -5.29
C TYR A 60 13.67 -7.43 -5.33
N GLY A 61 12.77 -7.93 -6.18
CA GLY A 61 12.47 -9.34 -6.30
C GLY A 61 11.63 -9.93 -5.16
N PRO A 62 11.54 -11.27 -5.07
CA PRO A 62 10.64 -11.96 -4.13
C PRO A 62 11.05 -11.84 -2.66
N GLY A 63 12.28 -11.39 -2.36
CA GLY A 63 12.77 -11.21 -0.99
C GLY A 63 11.98 -10.17 -0.18
N VAL A 64 11.28 -9.26 -0.86
CA VAL A 64 10.37 -8.25 -0.27
C VAL A 64 9.26 -8.88 0.55
N GLU A 65 8.80 -10.08 0.21
CA GLU A 65 7.69 -10.75 0.93
C GLU A 65 8.13 -11.30 2.30
N ARG A 66 9.42 -11.32 2.60
CA ARG A 66 9.96 -11.68 3.92
C ARG A 66 9.84 -10.46 4.85
N LEU A 67 8.65 -10.30 5.40
CA LEU A 67 8.30 -9.23 6.33
C LEU A 67 8.55 -9.66 7.78
N ARG A 68 9.04 -8.72 8.59
CA ARG A 68 9.18 -8.84 10.04
C ARG A 68 8.45 -7.67 10.69
N ASN A 69 7.77 -7.95 11.79
CA ASN A 69 7.17 -6.89 12.59
C ASN A 69 8.21 -6.41 13.61
N GLU A 70 8.50 -5.12 13.59
CA GLU A 70 9.46 -4.47 14.48
C GLU A 70 8.78 -3.30 15.18
N ILE A 71 9.02 -3.18 16.48
CA ILE A 71 8.54 -2.06 17.27
C ILE A 71 9.66 -1.02 17.31
N MET A 72 9.39 0.16 16.74
CA MET A 72 10.30 1.29 16.82
C MET A 72 9.91 2.20 17.97
N ASN A 73 10.88 2.49 18.84
CA ASN A 73 10.70 3.33 20.01
C ASN A 73 11.26 4.73 19.74
N PHE A 74 10.40 5.73 19.84
CA PHE A 74 10.75 7.14 19.69
C PHE A 74 10.62 7.84 21.04
N THR A 75 11.57 8.72 21.34
CA THR A 75 11.51 9.54 22.56
C THR A 75 11.06 10.94 22.17
N THR A 76 9.97 11.41 22.75
CA THR A 76 9.47 12.76 22.47
C THR A 76 10.30 13.81 23.23
N PRO A 77 10.22 15.10 22.84
CA PRO A 77 10.84 16.20 23.60
C PRO A 77 10.38 16.28 25.07
N SER A 78 9.24 15.68 25.40
CA SER A 78 8.69 15.61 26.76
C SER A 78 9.09 14.32 27.50
N ASN A 79 10.13 13.61 27.06
CA ASN A 79 10.59 12.32 27.60
C ASN A 79 9.53 11.19 27.60
N LYS A 80 8.45 11.33 26.83
CA LYS A 80 7.47 10.26 26.65
C LYS A 80 7.97 9.30 25.57
N LYS A 81 7.89 8.00 25.83
CA LYS A 81 8.16 6.98 24.81
C LYS A 81 6.92 6.78 23.96
N VAL A 82 7.09 6.80 22.64
CA VAL A 82 6.08 6.50 21.64
C VAL A 82 6.55 5.28 20.88
N GLU A 83 5.74 4.24 20.87
CA GLU A 83 6.05 2.98 20.22
C GLU A 83 5.18 2.87 18.97
N ILE A 84 5.81 2.57 17.83
CA ILE A 84 5.09 2.37 16.57
C ILE A 84 5.46 1.02 16.01
N MET A 85 4.42 0.29 15.60
CA MET A 85 4.60 -0.95 14.89
C MET A 85 4.98 -0.65 13.45
N THR A 86 6.13 -1.16 13.04
CA THR A 86 6.62 -1.08 11.67
C THR A 86 6.72 -2.49 11.09
N VAL A 87 6.46 -2.59 9.80
CA VAL A 87 6.64 -3.83 9.06
C VAL A 87 7.88 -3.65 8.20
N SER A 88 8.98 -4.30 8.56
CA SER A 88 10.25 -4.14 7.89
C SER A 88 10.61 -5.38 7.07
N SER A 89 11.32 -5.13 5.98
CA SER A 89 12.01 -6.11 5.17
C SER A 89 13.45 -5.64 4.98
N ASN A 90 14.29 -6.48 4.37
CA ASN A 90 15.66 -6.11 4.02
C ASN A 90 15.71 -4.86 3.11
N TYR A 91 14.69 -4.69 2.25
CA TYR A 91 14.67 -3.65 1.20
C TYR A 91 13.72 -2.49 1.42
N HIS A 92 12.71 -2.67 2.28
CA HIS A 92 11.72 -1.63 2.52
C HIS A 92 11.17 -1.67 3.95
N ILE A 93 10.58 -0.57 4.37
CA ILE A 93 9.87 -0.45 5.65
C ILE A 93 8.50 0.16 5.38
N GLU A 94 7.45 -0.50 5.86
CA GLU A 94 6.10 0.05 5.93
C GLU A 94 5.85 0.59 7.34
N VAL A 95 5.31 1.80 7.42
CA VAL A 95 4.91 2.41 8.68
C VAL A 95 3.61 3.19 8.50
N ASN A 96 2.83 3.25 9.57
CA ASN A 96 1.74 4.21 9.70
C ASN A 96 2.12 5.31 10.71
N PRO A 97 2.59 6.47 10.25
CA PRO A 97 3.03 7.53 11.16
C PRO A 97 1.86 8.23 11.89
N SER A 98 0.62 8.07 11.44
CA SER A 98 -0.58 8.61 12.12
C SER A 98 -0.84 7.93 13.47
N ASP A 99 -0.37 6.68 13.67
CA ASP A 99 -0.50 5.95 14.94
C ASP A 99 0.17 6.67 16.12
N ALA A 100 1.14 7.56 15.84
CA ALA A 100 1.80 8.38 16.86
C ALA A 100 1.01 9.64 17.27
N GLY A 101 -0.13 9.91 16.62
CA GLY A 101 -0.97 11.08 16.87
C GLY A 101 -0.18 12.38 16.72
N ILE A 102 -0.12 13.19 17.79
CA ILE A 102 0.51 14.52 17.79
C ILE A 102 2.04 14.47 17.61
N TYR A 103 2.66 13.29 17.82
CA TYR A 103 4.11 13.12 17.73
C TYR A 103 4.60 12.66 16.35
N ASP A 104 3.70 12.59 15.36
CA ASP A 104 3.96 12.20 13.98
C ASP A 104 5.18 12.89 13.34
N ARG A 105 5.40 14.17 13.63
CA ARG A 105 6.56 14.94 13.16
C ARG A 105 7.89 14.34 13.62
N VAL A 106 8.00 13.98 14.89
CA VAL A 106 9.24 13.45 15.49
C VAL A 106 9.53 12.08 14.88
N VAL A 107 8.51 11.24 14.81
CA VAL A 107 8.56 9.90 14.23
C VAL A 107 9.08 9.95 12.80
N ILE A 108 8.48 10.76 11.93
CA ILE A 108 8.91 10.84 10.52
C ILE A 108 10.37 11.29 10.41
N THR A 109 10.77 12.27 11.21
CA THR A 109 12.13 12.83 11.14
C THR A 109 13.17 11.82 11.61
N ASP A 110 12.94 11.19 12.75
CA ASP A 110 13.88 10.25 13.35
C ASP A 110 13.90 8.91 12.61
N MET A 111 12.74 8.42 12.16
CA MET A 111 12.66 7.18 11.39
C MET A 111 13.42 7.31 10.08
N ILE A 112 13.17 8.36 9.29
CA ILE A 112 13.89 8.56 8.01
C ILE A 112 15.39 8.74 8.27
N LYS A 113 15.78 9.41 9.36
CA LYS A 113 17.19 9.56 9.74
C LYS A 113 17.86 8.21 10.07
N GLN A 114 17.22 7.37 10.88
CA GLN A 114 17.73 6.03 11.23
C GLN A 114 17.86 5.15 9.98
N ILE A 115 16.87 5.19 9.10
CA ILE A 115 16.86 4.41 7.85
C ILE A 115 17.96 4.91 6.90
N ALA A 116 18.15 6.22 6.77
CA ALA A 116 19.20 6.79 5.94
C ALA A 116 20.62 6.47 6.45
N GLN A 117 20.79 6.26 7.77
CA GLN A 117 22.06 5.83 8.37
C GLN A 117 22.32 4.33 8.22
N THR A 118 21.27 3.53 8.06
CA THR A 118 21.39 2.08 7.89
C THR A 118 21.77 1.79 6.44
N GLN A 119 23.05 1.87 6.11
CA GLN A 119 23.56 1.45 4.80
C GLN A 119 23.29 -0.06 4.61
N GLN A 120 22.75 -0.42 3.44
CA GLN A 120 22.63 -1.82 3.08
C GLN A 120 24.01 -2.42 2.86
N ILE A 121 24.27 -3.53 3.55
CA ILE A 121 25.36 -4.45 3.27
C ILE A 121 24.73 -5.54 2.38
N ASP A 122 24.39 -5.24 1.13
CA ASP A 122 24.01 -6.28 0.18
C ASP A 122 25.02 -6.34 -0.99
N PRO A 123 25.75 -7.46 -1.16
CA PRO A 123 26.69 -7.67 -2.26
C PRO A 123 26.04 -7.76 -3.66
N SER A 124 24.71 -7.80 -3.76
CA SER A 124 23.99 -8.18 -4.99
C SER A 124 23.49 -7.01 -5.86
N GLY A 125 23.72 -5.76 -5.47
CA GLY A 125 23.77 -4.62 -6.40
C GLY A 125 22.53 -4.25 -7.23
N GLN A 126 21.28 -4.53 -6.80
CA GLN A 126 20.12 -4.19 -7.64
C GLN A 126 19.71 -2.70 -7.59
N ARG A 127 19.77 -2.03 -6.43
CA ARG A 127 19.47 -0.59 -6.28
C ARG A 127 20.20 -0.04 -5.06
N GLU A 128 20.76 1.17 -5.16
CA GLU A 128 21.52 1.83 -4.07
C GLU A 128 20.65 2.50 -2.98
N PHE A 129 19.32 2.35 -3.04
CA PHE A 129 18.39 3.03 -2.14
C PHE A 129 17.42 2.07 -1.46
N LYS A 130 17.04 2.41 -0.22
CA LYS A 130 15.98 1.75 0.53
C LYS A 130 14.64 2.43 0.28
N THR A 131 13.56 1.66 0.19
CA THR A 131 12.20 2.22 0.00
C THR A 131 11.44 2.33 1.31
N ILE A 132 10.85 3.50 1.58
CA ILE A 132 10.01 3.73 2.75
C ILE A 132 8.56 3.90 2.29
N VAL A 133 7.67 3.05 2.78
CA VAL A 133 6.23 3.10 2.49
C VAL A 133 5.52 3.76 3.67
N LEU A 134 5.00 4.96 3.46
CA LEU A 134 4.19 5.68 4.45
C LEU A 134 2.72 5.51 4.11
N SER A 135 1.95 4.92 5.04
CA SER A 135 0.49 4.85 4.93
C SER A 135 -0.16 6.09 5.53
N GLU A 136 -1.38 6.39 5.08
CA GLU A 136 -2.28 7.40 5.67
C GLU A 136 -1.63 8.79 5.85
N VAL A 137 -0.81 9.19 4.87
CA VAL A 137 -0.09 10.48 4.88
C VAL A 137 -1.06 11.66 4.90
N ASP A 138 -2.31 11.48 4.46
CA ASP A 138 -3.37 12.50 4.55
C ASP A 138 -3.92 12.72 5.96
N GLU A 139 -3.58 11.88 6.93
CA GLU A 139 -3.94 12.05 8.34
C GLU A 139 -2.86 12.76 9.16
N LEU A 140 -1.68 12.95 8.57
CA LEU A 140 -0.57 13.67 9.19
C LEU A 140 -0.88 15.15 9.40
N THR A 141 -0.34 15.68 10.49
CA THR A 141 -0.34 17.12 10.78
C THR A 141 0.42 17.89 9.68
N LYS A 142 0.03 19.14 9.44
CA LYS A 142 0.72 19.99 8.45
C LYS A 142 2.21 20.14 8.76
N ASP A 143 2.56 20.22 10.04
CA ASP A 143 3.95 20.33 10.50
C ASP A 143 4.75 19.06 10.22
N ALA A 144 4.15 17.88 10.40
CA ALA A 144 4.73 16.60 10.03
C ALA A 144 4.91 16.48 8.52
N GLN A 145 3.95 16.94 7.72
CA GLN A 145 4.08 16.96 6.26
C GLN A 145 5.20 17.92 5.79
N HIS A 146 5.38 19.07 6.45
CA HIS A 146 6.52 19.96 6.19
C HIS A 146 7.85 19.33 6.61
N ALA A 147 7.89 18.57 7.70
CA ALA A 147 9.06 17.80 8.10
C ALA A 147 9.40 16.70 7.10
N LEU A 148 8.39 15.95 6.65
CA LEU A 148 8.50 14.95 5.60
C LEU A 148 9.10 15.55 4.32
N ARG A 149 8.59 16.69 3.86
CA ARG A 149 9.14 17.38 2.68
C ARG A 149 10.64 17.69 2.84
N ARG A 150 11.08 18.17 4.02
CA ARG A 150 12.50 18.45 4.28
C ARG A 150 13.36 17.19 4.29
N THR A 151 12.88 16.11 4.90
CA THR A 151 13.63 14.84 4.96
C THR A 151 13.69 14.14 3.60
N MET A 152 12.63 14.25 2.79
CA MET A 152 12.61 13.77 1.40
C MET A 152 13.73 14.42 0.57
N GLU A 153 13.86 15.76 0.64
CA GLU A 153 14.92 16.49 -0.07
C GLU A 153 16.33 16.12 0.44
N LYS A 154 16.48 15.99 1.76
CA LYS A 154 17.78 15.73 2.39
C LYS A 154 18.32 14.32 2.10
N TYR A 155 17.45 13.31 2.02
CA TYR A 155 17.83 11.90 1.93
C TYR A 155 17.40 11.22 0.63
N VAL A 156 17.17 11.99 -0.45
CA VAL A 156 16.75 11.47 -1.77
C VAL A 156 17.73 10.45 -2.36
N ALA A 157 19.03 10.61 -2.09
CA ALA A 157 20.07 9.72 -2.60
C ALA A 157 20.04 8.33 -1.92
N THR A 158 19.73 8.27 -0.63
CA THR A 158 19.78 7.04 0.17
C THR A 158 18.42 6.35 0.29
N CYS A 159 17.33 7.13 0.22
CA CYS A 159 15.98 6.64 0.48
C CYS A 159 14.98 7.17 -0.55
N ARG A 160 14.19 6.27 -1.11
CA ARG A 160 13.00 6.62 -1.92
C ARG A 160 11.75 6.41 -1.08
N LEU A 161 10.74 7.23 -1.31
CA LEU A 161 9.50 7.22 -0.52
C LEU A 161 8.33 6.89 -1.42
N VAL A 162 7.44 6.04 -0.90
CA VAL A 162 6.17 5.67 -1.51
C VAL A 162 5.06 6.04 -0.54
N LEU A 163 4.32 7.09 -0.86
CA LEU A 163 3.24 7.62 -0.04
C LEU A 163 1.92 6.97 -0.48
N CYS A 164 1.17 6.41 0.47
CA CYS A 164 -0.17 5.89 0.25
C CYS A 164 -1.19 6.83 0.90
N VAL A 165 -2.09 7.38 0.09
CA VAL A 165 -3.02 8.44 0.49
C VAL A 165 -4.44 8.07 0.07
N ASN A 166 -5.45 8.38 0.88
CA ASN A 166 -6.84 8.22 0.45
C ASN A 166 -7.32 9.42 -0.38
N SER A 167 -7.10 10.64 0.12
CA SER A 167 -7.42 11.87 -0.60
C SER A 167 -6.23 12.81 -0.70
N THR A 168 -5.95 13.30 -1.91
CA THR A 168 -4.89 14.30 -2.10
C THR A 168 -5.27 15.67 -1.52
N SER A 169 -6.53 15.96 -1.22
CA SER A 169 -6.96 17.29 -0.74
C SER A 169 -6.27 17.72 0.55
N ARG A 170 -5.96 16.78 1.45
CA ARG A 170 -5.31 17.04 2.75
C ARG A 170 -3.78 17.09 2.69
N VAL A 171 -3.18 16.71 1.57
CA VAL A 171 -1.73 16.72 1.40
C VAL A 171 -1.26 18.09 0.92
N ILE A 172 -0.23 18.64 1.58
CA ILE A 172 0.33 19.96 1.22
C ILE A 172 0.91 19.93 -0.20
N PRO A 173 0.80 21.04 -0.97
CA PRO A 173 1.33 21.12 -2.33
C PRO A 173 2.82 20.79 -2.42
N ALA A 174 3.61 21.13 -1.39
CA ALA A 174 5.04 20.89 -1.36
C ALA A 174 5.40 19.39 -1.39
N VAL A 175 4.60 18.52 -0.78
CA VAL A 175 4.84 17.07 -0.86
C VAL A 175 4.41 16.55 -2.24
N LYS A 176 3.25 17.02 -2.75
CA LYS A 176 2.75 16.62 -4.07
C LYS A 176 3.72 16.93 -5.21
N SER A 177 4.36 18.10 -5.19
CA SER A 177 5.27 18.52 -6.26
C SER A 177 6.57 17.71 -6.33
N ARG A 178 6.89 16.94 -5.28
CA ARG A 178 8.11 16.11 -5.18
C ARG A 178 7.86 14.64 -5.45
N CYS A 179 6.60 14.24 -5.66
CA CYS A 179 6.21 12.87 -5.91
C CYS A 179 5.56 12.74 -7.28
N LEU A 180 5.85 11.65 -7.98
CA LEU A 180 5.05 11.20 -9.10
C LEU A 180 3.71 10.68 -8.57
N GLY A 181 2.63 11.39 -8.90
CA GLY A 181 1.27 11.04 -8.49
C GLY A 181 0.68 9.91 -9.31
N ILE A 182 0.32 8.81 -8.66
CA ILE A 182 -0.32 7.64 -9.27
C ILE A 182 -1.75 7.53 -8.74
N ARG A 183 -2.71 7.89 -9.60
CA ARG A 183 -4.15 7.78 -9.28
C ARG A 183 -4.62 6.35 -9.43
N VAL A 184 -5.06 5.72 -8.35
CA VAL A 184 -5.69 4.40 -8.35
C VAL A 184 -7.19 4.58 -8.14
N SER A 185 -7.94 4.62 -9.25
CA SER A 185 -9.40 4.72 -9.20
C SER A 185 -10.02 3.41 -8.70
N ALA A 186 -11.18 3.52 -8.03
CA ALA A 186 -11.96 2.34 -7.67
C ALA A 186 -12.29 1.50 -8.92
N PRO A 187 -12.27 0.17 -8.83
CA PRO A 187 -12.68 -0.69 -9.93
C PRO A 187 -14.15 -0.46 -10.27
N THR A 188 -14.49 -0.70 -11.53
CA THR A 188 -15.87 -0.68 -12.02
C THR A 188 -16.67 -1.84 -11.45
N GLY A 189 -18.01 -1.73 -11.48
CA GLY A 189 -18.86 -2.82 -10.99
C GLY A 189 -18.64 -4.11 -11.76
N GLU A 190 -18.44 -4.02 -13.08
CA GLU A 190 -18.15 -5.15 -13.95
C GLU A 190 -16.81 -5.82 -13.59
N GLU A 191 -15.77 -5.03 -13.34
CA GLU A 191 -14.47 -5.56 -12.89
C GLU A 191 -14.59 -6.28 -11.54
N ILE A 192 -15.35 -5.71 -10.58
CA ILE A 192 -15.59 -6.36 -9.28
C ILE A 192 -16.30 -7.70 -9.47
N VAL A 193 -17.38 -7.73 -10.26
CA VAL A 193 -18.11 -8.98 -10.55
C VAL A 193 -17.20 -10.01 -11.23
N GLY A 194 -16.37 -9.59 -12.18
CA GLY A 194 -15.37 -10.45 -12.82
C GLY A 194 -14.39 -11.07 -11.82
N ILE A 195 -13.87 -10.27 -10.89
CA ILE A 195 -12.95 -10.74 -9.85
C ILE A 195 -13.65 -11.72 -8.89
N LEU A 196 -14.86 -11.40 -8.44
CA LEU A 196 -15.64 -12.29 -7.56
C LEU A 196 -15.90 -13.65 -8.22
N ASN A 197 -16.27 -13.63 -9.51
CA ASN A 197 -16.46 -14.86 -10.29
C ASN A 197 -15.16 -15.67 -10.43
N ASN A 198 -14.03 -15.00 -10.65
CA ASN A 198 -12.73 -15.67 -10.73
C ASN A 198 -12.33 -16.31 -9.39
N ILE A 199 -12.58 -15.63 -8.27
CA ILE A 199 -12.33 -16.17 -6.92
C ILE A 199 -13.21 -17.39 -6.69
N CYS A 200 -14.50 -17.32 -7.02
CA CYS A 200 -15.41 -18.45 -6.82
C CYS A 200 -15.09 -19.64 -7.72
N LYS A 201 -14.69 -19.43 -8.98
CA LYS A 201 -14.17 -20.51 -9.84
C LYS A 201 -12.97 -21.22 -9.21
N LYS A 202 -12.04 -20.47 -8.61
CA LYS A 202 -10.85 -21.03 -7.93
C LYS A 202 -11.21 -21.78 -6.62
N GLU A 203 -12.27 -21.36 -5.94
CA GLU A 203 -12.79 -22.01 -4.74
C GLU A 203 -13.80 -23.15 -5.05
N GLY A 204 -14.14 -23.39 -6.32
CA GLY A 204 -15.13 -24.40 -6.72
C GLY A 204 -16.58 -24.03 -6.37
N LEU A 205 -16.88 -22.75 -6.25
CA LEU A 205 -18.18 -22.21 -5.84
C LEU A 205 -18.92 -21.60 -7.03
N HIS A 206 -20.25 -21.66 -6.99
CA HIS A 206 -21.12 -21.00 -7.98
C HIS A 206 -21.87 -19.83 -7.35
N ILE A 207 -21.61 -18.61 -7.81
CA ILE A 207 -22.33 -17.42 -7.35
C ILE A 207 -23.44 -17.08 -8.36
N PRO A 208 -24.71 -16.90 -7.91
CA PRO A 208 -25.75 -16.33 -8.75
C PRO A 208 -25.42 -14.89 -9.18
N PRO A 209 -25.67 -14.49 -10.44
CA PRO A 209 -25.32 -13.15 -10.94
C PRO A 209 -26.03 -12.02 -10.17
N GLU A 210 -27.24 -12.28 -9.65
CA GLU A 210 -27.97 -11.34 -8.80
C GLU A 210 -27.25 -11.07 -7.49
N LEU A 211 -26.70 -12.11 -6.86
CA LEU A 211 -25.94 -11.98 -5.61
C LEU A 211 -24.65 -11.20 -5.84
N ALA A 212 -23.93 -11.47 -6.94
CA ALA A 212 -22.73 -10.72 -7.31
C ALA A 212 -23.04 -9.22 -7.52
N THR A 213 -24.18 -8.91 -8.14
CA THR A 213 -24.64 -7.52 -8.34
C THR A 213 -25.00 -6.86 -7.01
N ARG A 214 -25.74 -7.56 -6.13
CA ARG A 214 -26.09 -7.07 -4.77
C ARG A 214 -24.83 -6.80 -3.94
N ILE A 215 -23.84 -7.68 -3.96
CA ILE A 215 -22.57 -7.50 -3.24
C ILE A 215 -21.83 -6.27 -3.80
N THR A 216 -21.76 -6.14 -5.12
CA THR A 216 -21.09 -5.01 -5.77
C THR A 216 -21.75 -3.68 -5.38
N GLN A 217 -23.08 -3.60 -5.37
CA GLN A 217 -23.82 -2.43 -4.90
C GLN A 217 -23.57 -2.13 -3.42
N LYS A 218 -23.65 -3.13 -2.53
CA LYS A 218 -23.40 -2.97 -1.09
C LYS A 218 -21.95 -2.67 -0.73
N SER A 219 -21.02 -2.98 -1.63
CA SER A 219 -19.59 -2.77 -1.40
C SER A 219 -19.12 -1.33 -1.64
N ASP A 220 -19.95 -0.45 -2.22
CA ASP A 220 -19.59 0.93 -2.55
C ASP A 220 -18.31 1.04 -3.40
N ARG A 221 -18.12 0.10 -4.35
CA ARG A 221 -16.89 -0.07 -5.17
C ARG A 221 -15.61 -0.33 -4.38
N ASN A 222 -15.73 -0.82 -3.15
CA ASN A 222 -14.60 -1.28 -2.34
C ASN A 222 -14.38 -2.79 -2.55
N LEU A 223 -13.33 -3.15 -3.30
CA LEU A 223 -13.04 -4.54 -3.64
C LEU A 223 -12.75 -5.41 -2.40
N ARG A 224 -12.03 -4.87 -1.41
CA ARG A 224 -11.77 -5.58 -0.15
C ARG A 224 -13.07 -5.94 0.54
N ARG A 225 -14.00 -4.97 0.65
CA ARG A 225 -15.32 -5.18 1.25
C ARG A 225 -16.14 -6.19 0.46
N ALA A 226 -16.11 -6.14 -0.86
CA ALA A 226 -16.82 -7.09 -1.73
C ALA A 226 -16.34 -8.54 -1.51
N ILE A 227 -15.02 -8.76 -1.44
CA ILE A 227 -14.44 -10.10 -1.20
C ILE A 227 -14.79 -10.59 0.22
N LEU A 228 -14.69 -9.73 1.24
CA LEU A 228 -15.06 -10.10 2.62
C LEU A 228 -16.55 -10.41 2.76
N MET A 229 -17.42 -9.67 2.08
CA MET A 229 -18.86 -9.96 2.04
C MET A 229 -19.13 -11.32 1.39
N LEU A 230 -18.45 -11.63 0.29
CA LEU A 230 -18.59 -12.92 -0.37
C LEU A 230 -18.11 -14.07 0.53
N GLU A 231 -16.96 -13.90 1.19
CA GLU A 231 -16.42 -14.87 2.14
C GLU A 231 -17.37 -15.08 3.33
N ALA A 232 -17.96 -14.01 3.87
CA ALA A 232 -18.96 -14.08 4.93
C ALA A 232 -20.26 -14.79 4.49
N CYS A 233 -20.75 -14.52 3.28
CA CYS A 233 -21.91 -15.21 2.72
C CYS A 233 -21.68 -16.72 2.60
N LYS A 234 -20.47 -17.16 2.19
CA LYS A 234 -20.11 -18.58 2.16
C LYS A 234 -20.21 -19.22 3.54
N VAL A 235 -19.72 -18.54 4.58
CA VAL A 235 -19.72 -19.08 5.96
C VAL A 235 -21.14 -19.22 6.52
N GLN A 236 -22.04 -18.30 6.17
CA GLN A 236 -23.41 -18.29 6.72
C GLN A 236 -24.41 -19.16 5.95
N GLN A 237 -24.33 -19.21 4.62
CA GLN A 237 -25.33 -19.87 3.77
C GLN A 237 -24.67 -20.50 2.54
N TYR A 238 -24.13 -21.71 2.71
CA TYR A 238 -23.75 -22.56 1.58
C TYR A 238 -24.69 -23.79 1.49
N PRO A 239 -25.27 -24.10 0.32
CA PRO A 239 -25.16 -23.41 -0.97
C PRO A 239 -25.88 -22.05 -0.99
N PHE A 240 -25.42 -21.13 -1.86
CA PHE A 240 -26.02 -19.81 -2.02
C PHE A 240 -27.45 -19.97 -2.56
N THR A 241 -28.46 -19.93 -1.69
CA THR A 241 -29.86 -19.96 -2.09
C THR A 241 -30.30 -18.58 -2.58
N VAL A 242 -31.02 -18.56 -3.70
CA VAL A 242 -31.62 -17.34 -4.24
C VAL A 242 -32.76 -16.95 -3.29
N GLY A 243 -32.50 -15.94 -2.45
CA GLY A 243 -33.50 -15.29 -1.61
C GLY A 243 -33.94 -13.96 -2.21
#